data_AF-A0A0C9QKJ0-F1
#
_entry.id   AF-A0A0C9QKJ0-F1
#
_cell.length_a   1.000
_cell.length_b   1.000
_cell.length_c   1.000
_cell.angle_alpha   90.00
_cell.angle_beta   90.00
_cell.angle_gamma   90.00
#
_symmetry.space_group_name_H-M   'P 1'
#
loop_
_entity.id
_entity.type
_entity.pdbx_description
1 polymer ?
#
loop_
_entity_poly.entity_id
_entity_poly.type
_entity_poly.pdbx_seq_one_letter_code
_entity_poly.pdbx_strand_id
1 'polypeptide(L)'
;MKQYNGEWGCQKCEARSQQYEDNNVRVYPFIGNLIERTQEETDRLAAQAVDSGKAPKGVKGPSAISALSSNYIRSTAIDIMHCVFLGVIKDLLTLWFSPKYRSKPWSLFQFKKIVDDKVCAMTPPTFVSRLPRAISENLSYLKASELKNWFHYYSLPILESIMSPVYLEHYQLFVNAIYLLSLNSVSGDMVNLADKFIFEFVLRFSDLYDLRFMCSNLHLTRHLPGVVLDFGPLWVTSCFAFEHVNGQLKTLIRGTRFAGLQISTGLSYFMALPELKEQLQPASDIRKFCDRLSRPEKKYKSHEIAPKLHIVGIIKRTLHLSGTIIEAMVSADFIASNLSIFYRLWKNKSLYISTMYKRCKKTDSSCVRYNSNGRIEFGIIKCFMRVSNCNCKSYCSSDQCDSQYCAIIEKCITLPRFNSSLNDDSLNSDFNYSGVYECTLTDNLIAVNINEISHICFFLKISKKQHYIVDPTNTIEVE
;
A
#
# COMPACT_ATOMS: atom_id res chain seq x y z
N MET A 1 -15.90 1.75 -27.22
CA MET A 1 -16.53 2.66 -26.24
C MET A 1 -16.09 4.11 -26.45
N LYS A 2 -16.92 5.09 -26.06
CA LYS A 2 -16.54 6.51 -25.87
C LYS A 2 -15.59 6.61 -24.66
N GLN A 3 -14.82 7.70 -24.62
CA GLN A 3 -13.92 7.97 -23.50
C GLN A 3 -14.71 8.37 -22.24
N TYR A 4 -14.03 8.42 -21.09
CA TYR A 4 -14.59 8.74 -19.79
C TYR A 4 -15.32 10.10 -19.73
N ASN A 5 -14.93 11.05 -20.58
CA ASN A 5 -15.57 12.36 -20.77
C ASN A 5 -16.75 12.32 -21.77
N GLY A 6 -17.20 11.14 -22.18
CA GLY A 6 -18.39 10.94 -23.00
C GLY A 6 -19.67 10.86 -22.17
N GLU A 7 -20.81 11.11 -22.82
CA GLU A 7 -22.15 11.01 -22.22
C GLU A 7 -22.45 9.63 -21.63
N TRP A 8 -21.90 8.58 -22.24
CA TRP A 8 -22.03 7.20 -21.80
C TRP A 8 -20.62 6.59 -21.75
N GLY A 9 -19.74 7.26 -21.00
CA GLY A 9 -18.31 6.95 -20.96
C GLY A 9 -17.96 5.75 -20.08
N CYS A 10 -18.85 5.37 -19.16
CA CYS A 10 -18.62 4.22 -18.29
C CYS A 10 -18.68 2.91 -19.09
N GLN A 11 -17.66 2.07 -18.87
CA GLN A 11 -17.53 0.76 -19.50
C GLN A 11 -18.24 -0.36 -18.71
N LYS A 12 -18.58 -0.10 -17.45
CA LYS A 12 -19.21 -1.07 -16.54
C LYS A 12 -20.72 -0.94 -16.51
N CYS A 13 -21.25 0.28 -16.45
CA CYS A 13 -22.69 0.53 -16.41
C CYS A 13 -23.15 1.51 -17.49
N GLU A 14 -24.46 1.68 -17.56
CA GLU A 14 -25.15 2.62 -18.44
C GLU A 14 -25.40 3.98 -17.76
N ALA A 15 -24.61 4.38 -16.76
CA ALA A 15 -24.77 5.71 -16.17
C ALA A 15 -24.50 6.81 -17.22
N ARG A 16 -25.46 7.72 -17.39
CA ARG A 16 -25.36 8.87 -18.28
C ARG A 16 -24.67 10.03 -17.55
N SER A 17 -23.56 10.51 -18.08
CA SER A 17 -22.93 11.74 -17.60
C SER A 17 -23.69 12.97 -18.08
N GLN A 18 -23.68 14.02 -17.25
CA GLN A 18 -24.32 15.30 -17.54
C GLN A 18 -23.23 16.35 -17.79
N GLN A 19 -23.50 17.30 -18.66
CA GLN A 19 -22.62 18.45 -18.83
C GLN A 19 -22.85 19.42 -17.66
N TYR A 20 -21.77 19.82 -17.00
CA TYR A 20 -21.81 20.82 -15.93
C TYR A 20 -21.36 22.16 -16.50
N GLU A 21 -22.29 23.12 -16.57
CA GLU A 21 -22.11 24.43 -17.19
C GLU A 21 -21.62 24.36 -18.67
N ASP A 22 -21.35 25.51 -19.29
CA ASP A 22 -20.88 25.58 -20.69
C ASP A 22 -19.39 25.18 -20.87
N ASN A 23 -18.74 24.64 -19.84
CA ASN A 23 -17.27 24.49 -19.78
C ASN A 23 -16.71 23.11 -20.20
N ASN A 24 -17.42 22.33 -21.03
CA ASN A 24 -17.00 20.98 -21.47
C ASN A 24 -16.70 19.97 -20.33
N VAL A 25 -17.04 20.30 -19.08
CA VAL A 25 -16.89 19.39 -17.93
C VAL A 25 -18.10 18.46 -17.90
N ARG A 26 -17.85 17.16 -17.71
CA ARG A 26 -18.91 16.18 -17.51
C ARG A 26 -18.84 15.56 -16.13
N VAL A 27 -20.00 15.45 -15.51
CA VAL A 27 -20.20 14.90 -14.17
C VAL A 27 -21.07 13.65 -14.25
N TYR A 28 -20.89 12.77 -13.27
CA TYR A 28 -21.72 11.59 -13.04
C TYR A 28 -22.45 11.79 -11.72
N PRO A 29 -23.64 12.41 -11.73
CA PRO A 29 -24.45 12.56 -10.52
C PRO A 29 -24.72 11.20 -9.88
N PHE A 30 -24.99 11.21 -8.59
CA PHE A 30 -25.34 9.99 -7.87
C PHE A 30 -26.60 9.34 -8.47
N ILE A 31 -26.54 8.03 -8.71
CA ILE A 31 -27.66 7.20 -9.14
C ILE A 31 -27.72 6.03 -8.16
N GLY A 32 -28.86 5.86 -7.48
CA GLY A 32 -29.01 4.82 -6.46
C GLY A 32 -28.78 3.41 -7.01
N ASN A 33 -29.44 3.08 -8.12
CA ASN A 33 -29.33 1.78 -8.77
C ASN A 33 -28.63 1.91 -10.12
N LEU A 34 -27.40 1.41 -10.22
CA LEU A 34 -26.66 1.36 -11.47
C LEU A 34 -27.15 0.18 -12.32
N ILE A 35 -27.39 0.46 -13.61
CA ILE A 35 -27.69 -0.58 -14.60
C ILE A 35 -26.37 -1.05 -15.18
N GLU A 36 -25.89 -2.20 -14.71
CA GLU A 36 -24.68 -2.82 -15.23
C GLU A 36 -24.85 -3.25 -16.70
N ARG A 37 -23.79 -3.09 -17.48
CA ARG A 37 -23.75 -3.55 -18.87
C ARG A 37 -23.61 -5.06 -18.89
N THR A 38 -24.35 -5.68 -19.79
CA THR A 38 -24.13 -7.08 -20.14
C THR A 38 -23.38 -7.17 -21.46
N GLN A 39 -22.68 -8.28 -21.68
CA GLN A 39 -22.04 -8.52 -22.98
C GLN A 39 -23.09 -8.55 -24.10
N GLU A 40 -24.19 -9.27 -23.91
CA GLU A 40 -25.26 -9.42 -24.92
C GLU A 40 -25.79 -8.06 -25.39
N GLU A 41 -26.11 -7.16 -24.45
CA GLU A 41 -26.60 -5.83 -24.79
C GLU A 41 -25.51 -4.97 -25.43
N THR A 42 -24.27 -5.08 -24.95
CA THR A 42 -23.15 -4.34 -25.53
C THR A 42 -22.84 -4.79 -26.97
N ASP A 43 -22.99 -6.08 -27.27
CA ASP A 43 -22.79 -6.63 -28.62
C ASP A 43 -23.91 -6.17 -29.58
N ARG A 44 -25.16 -6.08 -29.10
CA ARG A 44 -26.27 -5.47 -29.87
C ARG A 44 -26.00 -4.01 -30.19
N LEU A 45 -25.57 -3.23 -29.19
CA LEU A 45 -25.19 -1.83 -29.37
C LEU A 45 -23.99 -1.68 -30.31
N ALA A 46 -23.05 -2.62 -30.29
CA ALA A 46 -21.91 -2.66 -31.19
C ALA A 46 -22.33 -2.91 -32.64
N ALA A 47 -23.24 -3.86 -32.89
CA ALA A 47 -23.82 -4.07 -34.22
C ALA A 47 -24.58 -2.84 -34.71
N GLN A 48 -25.44 -2.26 -33.87
CA GLN A 48 -26.15 -1.01 -34.18
C GLN A 48 -25.20 0.15 -34.49
N ALA A 49 -24.04 0.23 -33.81
CA ALA A 49 -23.05 1.26 -34.07
C ALA A 49 -22.43 1.14 -35.47
N VAL A 50 -22.23 -0.09 -35.96
CA VAL A 50 -21.75 -0.37 -37.32
C VAL A 50 -22.79 0.10 -38.35
N ASP A 51 -24.05 -0.27 -38.14
CA ASP A 51 -25.13 0.05 -39.09
C ASP A 51 -25.44 1.55 -39.14
N SER A 52 -25.45 2.22 -37.98
CA SER A 52 -25.87 3.62 -37.87
C SER A 52 -24.73 4.63 -38.01
N GLY A 53 -23.46 4.21 -37.92
CA GLY A 53 -22.29 5.08 -37.81
C GLY A 53 -22.27 5.96 -36.55
N LYS A 54 -23.23 5.76 -35.63
CA LYS A 54 -23.33 6.47 -34.35
C LYS A 54 -22.86 5.59 -33.21
N ALA A 55 -22.67 6.18 -32.04
CA ALA A 55 -22.23 5.46 -30.85
C ALA A 55 -23.36 5.33 -29.80
N PRO A 56 -24.34 4.41 -30.00
CA PRO A 56 -25.46 4.23 -29.09
C PRO A 56 -24.98 3.83 -27.70
N LYS A 57 -25.46 4.53 -26.68
CA LYS A 57 -24.97 4.43 -25.29
C LYS A 57 -23.43 4.37 -25.18
N GLY A 58 -22.73 5.09 -26.06
CA GLY A 58 -21.26 5.17 -26.05
C GLY A 58 -20.52 3.98 -26.65
N VAL A 59 -21.19 2.93 -27.12
CA VAL A 59 -20.55 1.80 -27.82
C VAL A 59 -20.20 2.25 -29.24
N LYS A 60 -18.96 2.04 -29.69
CA LYS A 60 -18.48 2.53 -31.01
C LYS A 60 -18.49 1.46 -32.10
N GLY A 61 -18.81 0.22 -31.74
CA GLY A 61 -18.62 -0.97 -32.56
C GLY A 61 -17.94 -2.09 -31.77
N PRO A 62 -17.68 -3.24 -32.42
CA PRO A 62 -17.05 -4.40 -31.81
C PRO A 62 -15.67 -4.07 -31.22
N SER A 63 -15.30 -4.78 -30.14
CA SER A 63 -14.00 -4.63 -29.48
C SER A 63 -13.09 -5.78 -29.88
N ALA A 64 -11.79 -5.56 -30.06
CA ALA A 64 -10.85 -6.67 -30.22
C ALA A 64 -10.89 -7.64 -29.01
N ILE A 65 -11.22 -7.13 -27.83
CA ILE A 65 -11.35 -7.94 -26.60
C ILE A 65 -12.56 -8.87 -26.67
N SER A 66 -13.63 -8.53 -27.40
CA SER A 66 -14.79 -9.41 -27.52
C SER A 66 -14.49 -10.69 -28.31
N ALA A 67 -13.41 -10.70 -29.10
CA ALA A 67 -12.90 -11.91 -29.74
C ALA A 67 -12.00 -12.76 -28.81
N LEU A 68 -11.50 -12.18 -27.72
CA LEU A 68 -10.54 -12.83 -26.81
C LEU A 68 -11.17 -13.33 -25.51
N SER A 69 -12.32 -12.78 -25.10
CA SER A 69 -13.03 -13.17 -23.88
C SER A 69 -14.52 -13.37 -24.13
N SER A 70 -15.08 -14.42 -23.52
CA SER A 70 -16.50 -14.74 -23.52
C SER A 70 -17.35 -13.81 -22.64
N ASN A 71 -16.74 -13.02 -21.75
CA ASN A 71 -17.39 -11.94 -21.00
C ASN A 71 -16.45 -10.73 -20.87
N TYR A 72 -16.21 -9.99 -21.97
CA TYR A 72 -15.24 -8.90 -21.97
C TYR A 72 -15.62 -7.71 -21.06
N ILE A 73 -16.91 -7.57 -20.71
CA ILE A 73 -17.38 -6.55 -19.77
C ILE A 73 -16.87 -6.87 -18.35
N ARG A 74 -16.98 -8.13 -17.92
CA ARG A 74 -16.45 -8.57 -16.61
C ARG A 74 -14.94 -8.81 -16.64
N SER A 75 -14.38 -9.24 -17.77
CA SER A 75 -12.93 -9.50 -17.93
C SER A 75 -12.05 -8.26 -18.05
N THR A 76 -12.59 -7.06 -17.90
CA THR A 76 -11.80 -5.83 -17.81
C THR A 76 -11.85 -5.26 -16.40
N ALA A 77 -10.71 -5.04 -15.76
CA ALA A 77 -10.66 -4.50 -14.41
C ALA A 77 -10.62 -2.97 -14.41
N ILE A 78 -11.03 -2.36 -13.29
CA ILE A 78 -10.71 -0.97 -12.97
C ILE A 78 -9.43 -0.99 -12.16
N ASP A 79 -8.42 -0.28 -12.65
CA ASP A 79 -7.15 -0.13 -11.96
C ASP A 79 -7.29 0.86 -10.79
N ILE A 80 -6.91 0.40 -9.59
CA ILE A 80 -6.94 1.22 -8.37
C ILE A 80 -5.94 2.38 -8.43
N MET A 81 -4.81 2.25 -9.13
CA MET A 81 -3.77 3.27 -9.17
C MET A 81 -4.27 4.57 -9.81
N HIS A 82 -4.93 4.46 -10.96
CA HIS A 82 -5.49 5.58 -11.70
C HIS A 82 -6.84 6.02 -11.14
N CYS A 83 -7.73 5.07 -10.82
CA CYS A 83 -9.08 5.40 -10.35
C CYS A 83 -9.05 6.05 -8.96
N VAL A 84 -8.41 5.40 -7.98
CA VAL A 84 -8.42 5.85 -6.59
C VAL A 84 -7.30 6.86 -6.36
N PHE A 85 -6.04 6.49 -6.57
CA PHE A 85 -4.93 7.35 -6.12
C PHE A 85 -4.75 8.58 -7.00
N LEU A 86 -4.56 8.41 -8.32
CA LEU A 86 -4.38 9.55 -9.24
C LEU A 86 -5.67 10.28 -9.59
N GLY A 87 -6.82 9.62 -9.40
CA GLY A 87 -8.15 10.18 -9.61
C GLY A 87 -8.69 10.79 -8.33
N VAL A 88 -9.44 10.00 -7.56
CA VAL A 88 -10.20 10.49 -6.39
C VAL A 88 -9.32 11.18 -5.35
N ILE A 89 -8.19 10.58 -4.96
CA ILE A 89 -7.34 11.13 -3.89
C ILE A 89 -6.63 12.40 -4.35
N LYS A 90 -6.18 12.45 -5.61
CA LYS A 90 -5.59 13.66 -6.17
C LYS A 90 -6.60 14.81 -6.24
N ASP A 91 -7.85 14.50 -6.60
CA ASP A 91 -8.94 15.47 -6.64
C ASP A 91 -9.28 15.99 -5.22
N LEU A 92 -9.41 15.10 -4.24
CA LEU A 92 -9.63 15.47 -2.83
C LEU A 92 -8.50 16.34 -2.28
N LEU A 93 -7.24 15.98 -2.51
CA LEU A 93 -6.10 16.81 -2.10
C LEU A 93 -6.13 18.19 -2.77
N THR A 94 -6.54 18.26 -4.02
CA THR A 94 -6.71 19.53 -4.74
C THR A 94 -7.85 20.35 -4.11
N LEU A 95 -8.97 19.73 -3.76
CA LEU A 95 -10.09 20.39 -3.07
C LEU A 95 -9.67 20.95 -1.72
N TRP A 96 -8.91 20.19 -0.94
CA TRP A 96 -8.49 20.58 0.40
C TRP A 96 -7.39 21.65 0.39
N PHE A 97 -6.38 21.55 -0.50
CA PHE A 97 -5.16 22.37 -0.39
C PHE A 97 -4.92 23.35 -1.54
N SER A 98 -5.73 23.37 -2.58
CA SER A 98 -5.59 24.38 -3.65
C SER A 98 -6.00 25.77 -3.17
N PRO A 99 -5.24 26.83 -3.50
CA PRO A 99 -5.64 28.21 -3.20
C PRO A 99 -6.99 28.58 -3.84
N LYS A 100 -7.38 27.91 -4.94
CA LYS A 100 -8.65 28.12 -5.64
C LYS A 100 -9.86 27.89 -4.73
N TYR A 101 -9.75 27.00 -3.75
CA TYR A 101 -10.87 26.61 -2.89
C TYR A 101 -10.73 27.13 -1.46
N ARG A 102 -9.82 28.08 -1.19
CA ARG A 102 -9.52 28.56 0.17
C ARG A 102 -10.75 28.99 0.98
N SER A 103 -11.75 29.57 0.34
CA SER A 103 -12.97 30.06 0.99
C SER A 103 -14.08 29.01 1.14
N LYS A 104 -13.84 27.77 0.69
CA LYS A 104 -14.84 26.69 0.75
C LYS A 104 -14.78 25.95 2.09
N PRO A 105 -15.91 25.41 2.57
CA PRO A 105 -15.98 24.79 3.90
C PRO A 105 -15.09 23.55 4.04
N TRP A 106 -14.84 22.81 2.96
CA TRP A 106 -13.93 21.66 2.93
C TRP A 106 -12.45 22.04 2.85
N SER A 107 -12.11 23.33 2.75
CA SER A 107 -10.73 23.75 2.52
C SER A 107 -9.87 23.59 3.77
N LEU A 108 -8.71 22.96 3.59
CA LEU A 108 -7.64 22.87 4.57
C LEU A 108 -6.45 23.75 4.20
N PHE A 109 -6.64 24.72 3.29
CA PHE A 109 -5.56 25.57 2.78
C PHE A 109 -4.78 26.26 3.90
N GLN A 110 -5.47 26.72 4.95
CA GLN A 110 -4.83 27.37 6.11
C GLN A 110 -3.93 26.42 6.91
N PHE A 111 -4.19 25.12 6.86
CA PHE A 111 -3.42 24.08 7.57
C PHE A 111 -2.30 23.47 6.70
N LYS A 112 -2.10 23.94 5.47
CA LYS A 112 -1.17 23.33 4.50
C LYS A 112 0.24 23.13 5.07
N LYS A 113 0.76 24.11 5.80
CA LYS A 113 2.10 24.05 6.39
C LYS A 113 2.17 22.99 7.49
N ILE A 114 1.15 22.91 8.34
CA ILE A 114 1.05 21.91 9.40
C ILE A 114 1.03 20.50 8.80
N VAL A 115 0.28 20.30 7.71
CA VAL A 115 0.22 19.01 7.00
C VAL A 115 1.57 18.67 6.38
N ASP A 116 2.18 19.61 5.65
CA ASP A 116 3.46 19.39 4.99
C ASP A 116 4.59 19.11 6.00
N ASP A 117 4.63 19.84 7.12
CA ASP A 117 5.59 19.63 8.20
C ASP A 117 5.41 18.23 8.83
N LYS A 118 4.16 17.83 9.10
CA LYS A 118 3.85 16.48 9.62
C LYS A 118 4.27 15.39 8.62
N VAL A 119 3.90 15.52 7.34
CA VAL A 119 4.25 14.54 6.30
C VAL A 119 5.76 14.43 6.12
N CYS A 120 6.47 15.55 6.02
CA CYS A 120 7.93 15.56 5.87
C CYS A 120 8.67 14.97 7.08
N ALA A 121 8.07 15.02 8.26
CA ALA A 121 8.62 14.43 9.49
C ALA A 121 8.40 12.90 9.59
N MET A 122 7.57 12.31 8.73
CA MET A 122 7.29 10.87 8.76
C MET A 122 8.52 10.05 8.36
N THR A 123 8.79 9.00 9.12
CA THR A 123 9.87 8.04 8.88
C THR A 123 9.27 6.71 8.46
N PRO A 124 8.98 6.49 7.17
CA PRO A 124 8.35 5.24 6.74
C PRO A 124 9.30 4.04 6.89
N PRO A 125 8.77 2.82 6.88
CA PRO A 125 9.59 1.61 6.75
C PRO A 125 10.46 1.58 5.49
N THR A 126 11.54 0.80 5.54
CA THR A 126 12.52 0.72 4.44
C THR A 126 11.99 0.15 3.13
N PHE A 127 10.86 -0.57 3.15
CA PHE A 127 10.20 -1.07 1.92
C PHE A 127 9.48 0.05 1.16
N VAL A 128 9.25 1.21 1.78
CA VAL A 128 8.68 2.37 1.10
C VAL A 128 9.74 3.04 0.24
N SER A 129 9.57 2.94 -1.09
CA SER A 129 10.57 3.38 -2.07
C SER A 129 10.79 4.90 -2.13
N ARG A 130 9.78 5.71 -1.79
CA ARG A 130 9.83 7.18 -1.83
C ARG A 130 9.59 7.76 -0.46
N LEU A 131 10.55 8.56 0.01
CA LEU A 131 10.37 9.30 1.26
C LEU A 131 9.25 10.34 1.11
N PRO A 132 8.45 10.55 2.18
CA PRO A 132 7.44 11.60 2.21
C PRO A 132 8.03 12.98 1.91
N ARG A 133 7.23 13.83 1.26
CA ARG A 133 7.53 15.23 0.98
C ARG A 133 6.26 16.06 1.08
N ALA A 134 6.41 17.39 1.10
CA ALA A 134 5.31 18.33 1.14
C ALA A 134 4.27 18.02 0.05
N ILE A 135 3.01 17.90 0.46
CA ILE A 135 1.86 17.56 -0.38
C ILE A 135 1.32 18.81 -1.04
N SER A 136 1.12 19.88 -0.26
CA SER A 136 0.41 21.07 -0.73
C SER A 136 1.17 21.82 -1.83
N GLU A 137 2.50 21.83 -1.75
CA GLU A 137 3.38 22.47 -2.74
C GLU A 137 3.51 21.65 -4.03
N ASN A 138 3.20 20.36 -3.98
CA ASN A 138 3.50 19.40 -5.04
C ASN A 138 2.27 18.73 -5.65
N LEU A 139 1.06 19.21 -5.35
CA LEU A 139 -0.23 18.58 -5.76
C LEU A 139 -0.24 18.06 -7.20
N SER A 140 0.25 18.85 -8.15
CA SER A 140 0.29 18.47 -9.57
C SER A 140 1.26 17.33 -9.89
N TYR A 141 2.34 17.20 -9.12
CA TYR A 141 3.50 16.33 -9.37
C TYR A 141 3.59 15.12 -8.43
N LEU A 142 2.65 14.93 -7.51
CA LEU A 142 2.59 13.75 -6.66
C LEU A 142 2.45 12.49 -7.51
N LYS A 143 3.32 11.51 -7.24
CA LYS A 143 3.28 10.20 -7.90
C LYS A 143 2.19 9.33 -7.26
N ALA A 144 1.67 8.38 -8.02
CA ALA A 144 0.65 7.45 -7.53
C ALA A 144 1.07 6.72 -6.25
N SER A 145 2.36 6.34 -6.11
CA SER A 145 2.85 5.67 -4.90
C SER A 145 2.91 6.61 -3.68
N GLU A 146 3.13 7.90 -3.89
CA GLU A 146 3.08 8.90 -2.81
C GLU A 146 1.64 9.11 -2.35
N LEU A 147 0.69 9.17 -3.30
CA LEU A 147 -0.74 9.27 -3.03
C LEU A 147 -1.29 8.02 -2.34
N LYS A 148 -0.82 6.83 -2.74
CA LYS A 148 -1.12 5.56 -2.06
C LYS A 148 -0.68 5.59 -0.59
N ASN A 149 0.56 6.01 -0.33
CA ASN A 149 1.08 6.09 1.05
C ASN A 149 0.34 7.13 1.88
N TRP A 150 0.04 8.30 1.30
CA TRP A 150 -0.81 9.29 1.94
C TRP A 150 -2.16 8.68 2.31
N PHE A 151 -2.84 8.05 1.35
CA PHE A 151 -4.16 7.47 1.52
C PHE A 151 -4.18 6.41 2.63
N HIS A 152 -3.39 5.35 2.51
CA HIS A 152 -3.45 4.22 3.45
C HIS A 152 -2.81 4.51 4.81
N TYR A 153 -1.75 5.33 4.86
CA TYR A 153 -0.91 5.39 6.05
C TYR A 153 -0.94 6.73 6.78
N TYR A 154 -1.03 7.85 6.08
CA TYR A 154 -0.81 9.15 6.73
C TYR A 154 -2.07 9.98 6.93
N SER A 155 -3.02 9.86 6.01
CA SER A 155 -4.12 10.82 5.86
C SER A 155 -4.99 10.91 7.11
N LEU A 156 -5.57 9.80 7.59
CA LEU A 156 -6.49 9.83 8.74
C LEU A 156 -5.86 10.38 10.04
N PRO A 157 -4.70 9.87 10.52
CA PRO A 157 -4.04 10.42 11.71
C PRO A 157 -3.67 11.91 11.60
N ILE A 158 -3.29 12.38 10.41
CA ILE A 158 -2.92 13.78 10.21
C ILE A 158 -4.17 14.67 10.18
N LEU A 159 -5.20 14.23 9.46
CA LEU A 159 -6.43 14.98 9.22
C LEU A 159 -7.33 15.08 10.45
N GLU A 160 -7.30 14.10 11.36
CA GLU A 160 -8.14 14.06 12.56
C GLU A 160 -8.11 15.37 13.37
N SER A 161 -6.93 15.97 13.51
CA SER A 161 -6.75 17.20 14.30
C SER A 161 -7.11 18.51 13.58
N ILE A 162 -7.40 18.47 12.27
CA ILE A 162 -7.53 19.68 11.43
C ILE A 162 -8.77 19.72 10.54
N MET A 163 -9.31 18.56 10.17
CA MET A 163 -10.49 18.45 9.31
C MET A 163 -11.73 18.42 10.19
N SER A 164 -12.79 19.11 9.78
CA SER A 164 -14.05 19.06 10.53
C SER A 164 -14.58 17.62 10.59
N PRO A 165 -15.27 17.21 11.66
CA PRO A 165 -15.78 15.85 11.82
C PRO A 165 -16.59 15.34 10.62
N VAL A 166 -17.46 16.18 10.03
CA VAL A 166 -18.32 15.79 8.90
C VAL A 166 -17.51 15.35 7.67
N TYR A 167 -16.48 16.11 7.30
CA TYR A 167 -15.60 15.77 6.18
C TYR A 167 -14.67 14.60 6.50
N LEU A 168 -14.22 14.48 7.75
CA LEU A 168 -13.36 13.38 8.17
C LEU A 168 -14.11 12.05 8.15
N GLU A 169 -15.32 12.01 8.71
CA GLU A 169 -16.21 10.84 8.68
C GLU A 169 -16.53 10.42 7.24
N HIS A 170 -16.84 11.40 6.38
CA HIS A 170 -17.06 11.14 4.96
C HIS A 170 -15.83 10.52 4.28
N TYR A 171 -14.63 11.05 4.53
CA TYR A 171 -13.39 10.50 3.99
C TYR A 171 -13.06 9.12 4.56
N GLN A 172 -13.38 8.86 5.84
CA GLN A 172 -13.20 7.57 6.48
C GLN A 172 -14.00 6.45 5.81
N LEU A 173 -15.24 6.72 5.36
CA LEU A 173 -16.04 5.75 4.59
C LEU A 173 -15.23 5.24 3.40
N PHE A 174 -14.62 6.14 2.65
CA PHE A 174 -13.83 5.77 1.48
C PHE A 174 -12.54 5.03 1.84
N VAL A 175 -11.81 5.48 2.87
CA VAL A 175 -10.59 4.80 3.34
C VAL A 175 -10.91 3.38 3.79
N ASN A 176 -11.95 3.19 4.58
CA ASN A 176 -12.36 1.89 5.11
C ASN A 176 -12.83 0.94 4.01
N ALA A 177 -13.60 1.43 3.03
CA ALA A 177 -14.01 0.61 1.90
C ALA A 177 -12.82 0.09 1.10
N ILE A 178 -11.89 0.98 0.72
CA ILE A 178 -10.73 0.58 -0.07
C ILE A 178 -9.78 -0.30 0.74
N TYR A 179 -9.64 -0.06 2.05
CA TYR A 179 -8.90 -0.93 2.96
C TYR A 179 -9.43 -2.37 2.93
N LEU A 180 -10.74 -2.57 3.13
CA LEU A 180 -11.39 -3.89 3.09
C LEU A 180 -11.15 -4.60 1.76
N LEU A 181 -11.35 -3.89 0.65
CA LEU A 181 -11.19 -4.43 -0.70
C LEU A 181 -9.73 -4.72 -1.09
N SER A 182 -8.76 -4.29 -0.28
CA SER A 182 -7.32 -4.41 -0.56
C SER A 182 -6.59 -5.33 0.43
N LEU A 183 -7.31 -6.04 1.31
CA LEU A 183 -6.73 -7.02 2.24
C LEU A 183 -6.09 -8.20 1.47
N ASN A 184 -5.26 -8.98 2.17
CA ASN A 184 -4.68 -10.23 1.64
C ASN A 184 -5.77 -11.23 1.20
N SER A 185 -6.89 -11.28 1.92
CA SER A 185 -8.06 -12.10 1.61
C SER A 185 -9.31 -11.29 1.92
N VAL A 186 -10.28 -11.30 1.01
CA VAL A 186 -11.49 -10.48 1.08
C VAL A 186 -12.71 -11.40 0.98
N SER A 187 -13.55 -11.44 2.01
CA SER A 187 -14.79 -12.23 2.01
C SER A 187 -15.93 -11.49 1.32
N GLY A 188 -17.00 -12.20 0.95
CA GLY A 188 -18.22 -11.58 0.39
C GLY A 188 -18.83 -10.53 1.33
N ASP A 189 -18.82 -10.77 2.64
CA ASP A 189 -19.32 -9.82 3.64
C ASP A 189 -18.48 -8.54 3.68
N MET A 190 -17.16 -8.65 3.56
CA MET A 190 -16.27 -7.49 3.45
C MET A 190 -16.56 -6.69 2.17
N VAL A 191 -16.81 -7.37 1.05
CA VAL A 191 -17.18 -6.71 -0.21
C VAL A 191 -18.51 -5.97 -0.07
N ASN A 192 -19.51 -6.60 0.52
CA ASN A 192 -20.83 -6.00 0.75
C ASN A 192 -20.73 -4.76 1.66
N LEU A 193 -19.94 -4.85 2.73
CA LEU A 193 -19.73 -3.73 3.63
C LEU A 193 -18.97 -2.57 2.95
N ALA A 194 -17.94 -2.89 2.17
CA ALA A 194 -17.22 -1.89 1.39
C ALA A 194 -18.12 -1.22 0.34
N ASP A 195 -19.03 -1.97 -0.29
CA ASP A 195 -20.03 -1.39 -1.20
C ASP A 195 -20.96 -0.41 -0.48
N LYS A 196 -21.43 -0.73 0.74
CA LYS A 196 -22.22 0.21 1.56
C LYS A 196 -21.45 1.49 1.89
N PHE A 197 -20.17 1.38 2.24
CA PHE A 197 -19.32 2.55 2.51
C PHE A 197 -19.08 3.41 1.26
N ILE A 198 -18.79 2.79 0.10
CA ILE A 198 -18.65 3.51 -1.18
C ILE A 198 -20.00 4.11 -1.60
N PHE A 199 -21.08 3.39 -1.32
CA PHE A 199 -22.47 3.83 -1.14
C PHE A 199 -22.56 5.29 -0.72
N GLU A 200 -22.40 5.37 0.59
CA GLU A 200 -22.61 6.56 1.38
C GLU A 200 -21.60 7.65 1.03
N PHE A 201 -20.35 7.26 0.72
CA PHE A 201 -19.33 8.18 0.26
C PHE A 201 -19.72 8.91 -1.03
N VAL A 202 -20.18 8.19 -2.06
CA VAL A 202 -20.55 8.82 -3.35
C VAL A 202 -21.87 9.57 -3.23
N LEU A 203 -22.83 9.07 -2.46
CA LEU A 203 -24.11 9.73 -2.18
C LEU A 203 -23.89 11.14 -1.57
N ARG A 204 -23.10 11.23 -0.49
CA ARG A 204 -22.85 12.49 0.24
C ARG A 204 -21.90 13.45 -0.49
N PHE A 205 -21.28 13.03 -1.59
CA PHE A 205 -20.16 13.77 -2.19
C PHE A 205 -20.58 15.15 -2.73
N SER A 206 -21.68 15.23 -3.48
CA SER A 206 -22.14 16.49 -4.09
C SER A 206 -22.51 17.54 -3.05
N ASP A 207 -23.12 17.10 -1.95
CA ASP A 207 -23.57 18.00 -0.89
C ASP A 207 -22.39 18.56 -0.10
N LEU A 208 -21.33 17.76 0.05
CA LEU A 208 -20.13 18.16 0.78
C LEU A 208 -19.14 18.97 -0.06
N TYR A 209 -18.97 18.64 -1.35
CA TYR A 209 -17.90 19.19 -2.19
C TYR A 209 -18.37 19.97 -3.43
N ASP A 210 -19.64 19.87 -3.83
CA ASP A 210 -20.25 20.32 -5.11
C ASP A 210 -20.35 19.21 -6.18
N LEU A 211 -21.49 19.18 -6.88
CA LEU A 211 -21.79 18.27 -7.99
C LEU A 211 -20.72 18.27 -9.08
N ARG A 212 -20.07 19.41 -9.33
CA ARG A 212 -19.04 19.55 -10.38
C ARG A 212 -17.83 18.65 -10.22
N PHE A 213 -17.61 18.12 -9.02
CA PHE A 213 -16.49 17.23 -8.71
C PHE A 213 -16.89 15.75 -8.72
N MET A 214 -18.13 15.42 -9.07
CA MET A 214 -18.54 14.04 -9.31
C MET A 214 -18.00 13.52 -10.66
N CYS A 215 -16.69 13.39 -10.76
CA CYS A 215 -15.97 12.99 -11.96
C CYS A 215 -16.14 11.49 -12.26
N SER A 216 -15.72 11.07 -13.46
CA SER A 216 -15.77 9.65 -13.87
C SER A 216 -15.03 8.72 -12.91
N ASN A 217 -13.89 9.15 -12.34
CA ASN A 217 -13.15 8.32 -11.38
C ASN A 217 -13.95 8.07 -10.10
N LEU A 218 -14.66 9.09 -9.59
CA LEU A 218 -15.54 8.93 -8.43
C LEU A 218 -16.65 7.92 -8.75
N HIS A 219 -17.29 8.04 -9.91
CA HIS A 219 -18.30 7.08 -10.36
C HIS A 219 -17.75 5.65 -10.47
N LEU A 220 -16.54 5.49 -11.02
CA LEU A 220 -15.88 4.19 -11.15
C LEU A 220 -15.64 3.49 -9.80
N THR A 221 -15.57 4.23 -8.69
CA THR A 221 -15.43 3.60 -7.36
C THR A 221 -16.60 2.70 -6.99
N ARG A 222 -17.83 3.00 -7.44
CA ARG A 222 -19.05 2.19 -7.22
C ARG A 222 -18.93 0.77 -7.82
N HIS A 223 -18.00 0.57 -8.77
CA HIS A 223 -17.77 -0.70 -9.45
C HIS A 223 -16.65 -1.54 -8.82
N LEU A 224 -15.86 -0.97 -7.89
CA LEU A 224 -14.74 -1.66 -7.27
C LEU A 224 -15.15 -2.93 -6.50
N PRO A 225 -16.29 -2.97 -5.77
CA PRO A 225 -16.76 -4.22 -5.16
C PRO A 225 -16.95 -5.35 -6.18
N GLY A 226 -17.58 -5.06 -7.32
CA GLY A 226 -17.76 -6.01 -8.41
C GLY A 226 -16.44 -6.46 -9.04
N VAL A 227 -15.49 -5.53 -9.21
CA VAL A 227 -14.12 -5.87 -9.66
C VAL A 227 -13.45 -6.84 -8.70
N VAL A 228 -13.65 -6.70 -7.39
CA VAL A 228 -13.06 -7.62 -6.41
C VAL A 228 -13.69 -9.01 -6.45
N LEU A 229 -15.00 -9.10 -6.71
CA LEU A 229 -15.67 -10.39 -6.93
C LEU A 229 -15.17 -11.08 -8.21
N ASP A 230 -14.81 -10.31 -9.24
CA ASP A 230 -14.34 -10.83 -10.53
C ASP A 230 -12.86 -11.23 -10.52
N PHE A 231 -11.98 -10.43 -9.90
CA PHE A 231 -10.52 -10.55 -10.02
C PHE A 231 -9.80 -10.85 -8.71
N GLY A 232 -10.47 -10.74 -7.57
CA GLY A 232 -9.86 -10.76 -6.25
C GLY A 232 -9.45 -9.36 -5.77
N PRO A 233 -8.65 -9.25 -4.70
CA PRO A 233 -8.35 -7.99 -4.02
C PRO A 233 -7.80 -6.90 -4.95
N LEU A 234 -8.05 -5.62 -4.66
CA LEU A 234 -7.72 -4.50 -5.55
C LEU A 234 -6.24 -4.34 -5.90
N TRP A 235 -5.33 -4.91 -5.11
CA TRP A 235 -3.90 -4.90 -5.45
C TRP A 235 -3.58 -5.79 -6.66
N VAL A 236 -4.43 -6.76 -7.01
CA VAL A 236 -4.29 -7.63 -8.19
C VAL A 236 -4.48 -6.84 -9.49
N THR A 237 -5.41 -5.88 -9.51
CA THR A 237 -5.76 -5.11 -10.70
C THR A 237 -4.94 -3.82 -10.84
N SER A 238 -3.94 -3.65 -10.00
CA SER A 238 -3.13 -2.45 -9.93
C SER A 238 -2.10 -2.35 -11.06
N CYS A 239 -2.01 -1.17 -11.67
CA CYS A 239 -1.05 -0.87 -12.74
C CYS A 239 0.36 -0.52 -12.24
N PHE A 240 0.66 -0.54 -10.93
CA PHE A 240 1.99 -0.21 -10.41
C PHE A 240 3.11 -1.07 -11.00
N ALA A 241 2.88 -2.38 -11.14
CA ALA A 241 3.87 -3.30 -11.71
C ALA A 241 4.14 -2.98 -13.20
N PHE A 242 3.09 -2.69 -13.97
CA PHE A 242 3.19 -2.32 -15.38
C PHE A 242 3.92 -0.98 -15.56
N GLU A 243 3.62 0.03 -14.75
CA GLU A 243 4.35 1.31 -14.77
C GLU A 243 5.82 1.16 -14.38
N HIS A 244 6.14 0.25 -13.44
CA HIS A 244 7.52 -0.07 -13.10
C HIS A 244 8.26 -0.66 -14.31
N VAL A 245 7.67 -1.67 -14.97
CA VAL A 245 8.23 -2.28 -16.18
C VAL A 245 8.36 -1.25 -17.31
N ASN A 246 7.35 -0.41 -17.53
CA ASN A 246 7.42 0.69 -18.50
C ASN A 246 8.57 1.65 -18.20
N GLY A 247 8.81 1.94 -16.92
CA GLY A 247 9.97 2.71 -16.46
C GLY A 247 11.30 2.06 -16.84
N GLN A 248 11.44 0.75 -16.62
CA GLN A 248 12.63 -0.01 -17.02
C GLN A 248 12.81 -0.03 -18.54
N LEU A 249 11.76 -0.33 -19.31
CA LEU A 249 11.81 -0.35 -20.77
C LEU A 249 12.23 0.99 -21.36
N LYS A 250 11.78 2.12 -20.77
CA LYS A 250 12.23 3.46 -21.18
C LYS A 250 13.74 3.65 -21.04
N THR A 251 14.41 3.01 -20.08
CA THR A 251 15.86 3.10 -19.91
C THR A 251 16.65 2.39 -21.02
N LEU A 252 16.01 1.47 -21.77
CA LEU A 252 16.62 0.80 -22.91
C LEU A 252 16.73 1.70 -24.15
N ILE A 253 15.97 2.80 -24.18
CA ILE A 253 15.99 3.78 -25.27
C ILE A 253 17.11 4.78 -25.00
N ARG A 254 18.20 4.70 -25.78
CA ARG A 254 19.38 5.58 -25.65
C ARG A 254 19.46 6.67 -26.71
N GLY A 255 18.62 6.61 -27.73
CA GLY A 255 18.57 7.59 -28.81
C GLY A 255 17.20 7.67 -29.50
N THR A 256 17.00 8.67 -30.34
CA THR A 256 15.71 8.99 -30.97
C THR A 256 15.36 8.12 -32.19
N ARG A 257 16.32 7.37 -32.73
CA ARG A 257 16.12 6.53 -33.93
C ARG A 257 15.82 5.09 -33.55
N PHE A 258 14.85 4.47 -34.24
CA PHE A 258 14.54 3.04 -34.10
C PHE A 258 14.29 2.59 -32.64
N ALA A 259 13.53 3.36 -31.86
CA ALA A 259 13.25 3.07 -30.46
C ALA A 259 12.67 1.65 -30.25
N GLY A 260 11.80 1.18 -31.14
CA GLY A 260 11.26 -0.18 -31.07
C GLY A 260 12.33 -1.26 -31.20
N LEU A 261 13.32 -1.08 -32.08
CA LEU A 261 14.43 -2.03 -32.21
C LEU A 261 15.35 -1.98 -30.99
N GLN A 262 15.63 -0.80 -30.45
CA GLN A 262 16.43 -0.65 -29.22
C GLN A 262 15.79 -1.39 -28.04
N ILE A 263 14.46 -1.25 -27.87
CA ILE A 263 13.71 -1.97 -26.83
C ILE A 263 13.77 -3.47 -27.09
N SER A 264 13.48 -3.92 -28.32
CA SER A 264 13.50 -5.34 -28.69
C SER A 264 14.85 -5.98 -28.41
N THR A 265 15.94 -5.38 -28.90
CA THR A 265 17.31 -5.86 -28.66
C THR A 265 17.66 -5.86 -27.16
N GLY A 266 17.35 -4.78 -26.44
CA GLY A 266 17.61 -4.68 -25.01
C GLY A 266 16.85 -5.72 -24.18
N LEU A 267 15.59 -5.97 -24.52
CA LEU A 267 14.76 -6.98 -23.87
C LEU A 267 15.27 -8.39 -24.16
N SER A 268 15.65 -8.68 -25.42
CA SER A 268 16.26 -9.95 -25.79
C SER A 268 17.52 -10.25 -24.97
N TYR A 269 18.38 -9.24 -24.74
CA TYR A 269 19.53 -9.40 -23.84
C TYR A 269 19.09 -9.66 -22.40
N PHE A 270 18.09 -8.93 -21.90
CA PHE A 270 17.61 -9.10 -20.53
C PHE A 270 17.02 -10.49 -20.27
N MET A 271 16.29 -11.04 -21.25
CA MET A 271 15.69 -12.38 -21.16
C MET A 271 16.72 -13.51 -21.36
N ALA A 272 17.68 -13.34 -22.29
CA ALA A 272 18.68 -14.37 -22.57
C ALA A 272 19.80 -14.45 -21.52
N LEU A 273 20.14 -13.34 -20.85
CA LEU A 273 21.29 -13.29 -19.94
C LEU A 273 21.19 -14.26 -18.74
N PRO A 274 20.03 -14.43 -18.07
CA PRO A 274 19.84 -15.46 -17.04
C PRO A 274 20.09 -16.89 -17.55
N GLU A 275 19.51 -17.25 -18.70
CA GLU A 275 19.66 -18.58 -19.30
C GLU A 275 21.11 -18.86 -19.70
N LEU A 276 21.75 -17.90 -20.37
CA LEU A 276 23.17 -17.99 -20.72
C LEU A 276 24.04 -18.13 -19.47
N LYS A 277 23.71 -17.43 -18.39
CA LYS A 277 24.44 -17.49 -17.13
C LYS A 277 24.36 -18.85 -16.45
N GLU A 278 23.24 -19.56 -16.55
CA GLU A 278 23.09 -20.91 -15.99
C GLU A 278 24.01 -21.91 -16.70
N GLN A 279 24.27 -21.70 -17.98
CA GLN A 279 25.19 -22.51 -18.78
C GLN A 279 26.68 -22.20 -18.48
N LEU A 280 26.98 -21.12 -17.75
CA LEU A 280 28.35 -20.75 -17.41
C LEU A 280 28.85 -21.46 -16.15
N GLN A 281 30.11 -21.90 -16.22
CA GLN A 281 30.85 -22.45 -15.09
C GLN A 281 30.78 -21.50 -13.86
N PRO A 282 30.38 -21.99 -12.66
CA PRO A 282 30.09 -21.15 -11.48
C PRO A 282 31.20 -20.19 -11.06
N ALA A 283 32.48 -20.56 -11.27
CA ALA A 283 33.64 -19.77 -10.86
C ALA A 283 34.26 -18.92 -11.99
N SER A 284 33.71 -18.96 -13.22
CA SER A 284 34.27 -18.27 -14.37
C SER A 284 34.21 -16.74 -14.23
N ASP A 285 35.21 -16.06 -14.79
CA ASP A 285 35.23 -14.58 -14.78
C ASP A 285 34.09 -13.97 -15.62
N ILE A 286 33.60 -14.74 -16.62
CA ILE A 286 32.41 -14.38 -17.41
C ILE A 286 31.16 -14.41 -16.52
N ARG A 287 30.97 -15.44 -15.68
CA ARG A 287 29.85 -15.49 -14.73
C ARG A 287 29.92 -14.33 -13.73
N LYS A 288 31.11 -14.01 -13.21
CA LYS A 288 31.31 -12.83 -12.35
C LYS A 288 31.00 -11.51 -13.06
N PHE A 289 31.30 -11.41 -14.36
CA PHE A 289 30.94 -10.25 -15.18
C PHE A 289 29.42 -10.14 -15.39
N CYS A 290 28.75 -11.24 -15.74
CA CYS A 290 27.28 -11.31 -15.82
C CYS A 290 26.64 -10.94 -14.48
N ASP A 291 27.17 -11.43 -13.35
CA ASP A 291 26.70 -11.06 -12.01
C ASP A 291 26.80 -9.55 -11.73
N ARG A 292 27.83 -8.88 -12.23
CA ARG A 292 27.98 -7.42 -12.14
C ARG A 292 26.98 -6.67 -13.03
N LEU A 293 26.67 -7.21 -14.21
CA LEU A 293 25.67 -6.63 -15.11
C LEU A 293 24.23 -6.80 -14.58
N SER A 294 23.94 -7.93 -13.93
CA SER A 294 22.59 -8.25 -13.45
C SER A 294 22.25 -7.67 -12.06
N ARG A 295 23.19 -7.04 -11.34
CA ARG A 295 22.95 -6.56 -9.96
C ARG A 295 23.50 -5.16 -9.69
N PRO A 296 22.64 -4.16 -9.49
CA PRO A 296 22.98 -2.94 -8.76
C PRO A 296 22.74 -3.02 -7.24
N GLU A 297 22.27 -4.15 -6.71
CA GLU A 297 21.88 -4.25 -5.29
C GLU A 297 23.06 -4.18 -4.31
N LYS A 298 22.88 -3.40 -3.24
CA LYS A 298 23.82 -3.29 -2.12
C LYS A 298 23.98 -4.66 -1.44
N LYS A 299 25.16 -5.28 -1.55
CA LYS A 299 25.52 -6.44 -0.73
C LYS A 299 25.65 -5.99 0.72
N TYR A 300 24.68 -6.35 1.55
CA TYR A 300 24.90 -6.30 3.00
C TYR A 300 25.81 -7.46 3.40
N LYS A 301 26.68 -7.25 4.41
CA LYS A 301 27.25 -8.39 5.15
C LYS A 301 26.10 -9.03 5.92
N SER A 302 25.65 -10.20 5.45
CA SER A 302 24.56 -10.95 6.05
C SER A 302 25.00 -12.37 6.41
N HIS A 303 24.35 -12.93 7.42
CA HIS A 303 24.55 -14.30 7.87
C HIS A 303 23.20 -14.98 7.97
N GLU A 304 23.02 -16.05 7.18
CA GLU A 304 21.80 -16.85 7.20
C GLU A 304 21.74 -17.66 8.49
N ILE A 305 20.61 -17.60 9.18
CA ILE A 305 20.32 -18.42 10.36
C ILE A 305 19.35 -19.55 9.98
N ALA A 306 18.38 -19.23 9.13
CA ALA A 306 17.37 -20.14 8.62
C ALA A 306 16.92 -19.65 7.23
N PRO A 307 16.24 -20.49 6.42
CA PRO A 307 15.75 -20.07 5.12
C PRO A 307 14.95 -18.76 5.21
N LYS A 308 15.32 -17.78 4.37
CA LYS A 308 14.73 -16.42 4.34
C LYS A 308 14.94 -15.58 5.61
N LEU A 309 15.87 -15.97 6.49
CA LEU A 309 16.14 -15.30 7.75
C LEU A 309 17.64 -15.05 7.92
N HIS A 310 18.05 -13.78 7.87
CA HIS A 310 19.45 -13.40 7.93
C HIS A 310 19.71 -12.29 8.94
N ILE A 311 20.79 -12.40 9.70
CA ILE A 311 21.32 -11.28 10.49
C ILE A 311 22.09 -10.36 9.55
N VAL A 312 21.86 -9.05 9.67
CA VAL A 312 22.48 -8.05 8.79
C VAL A 312 23.43 -7.15 9.57
N GLY A 313 24.73 -7.38 9.43
CA GLY A 313 25.79 -6.62 10.09
C GLY A 313 26.54 -7.42 11.16
N ILE A 314 26.97 -6.74 12.22
CA ILE A 314 27.85 -7.31 13.24
C ILE A 314 27.01 -7.82 14.42
N ILE A 315 27.26 -9.07 14.82
CA ILE A 315 26.85 -9.62 16.10
C ILE A 315 27.95 -9.33 17.13
N LYS A 316 27.57 -8.84 18.31
CA LYS A 316 28.51 -8.58 19.41
C LYS A 316 28.13 -9.39 20.63
N ARG A 317 29.05 -10.19 21.16
CA ARG A 317 28.86 -10.81 22.48
C ARG A 317 28.72 -9.72 23.53
N THR A 318 27.76 -9.87 24.43
CA THR A 318 27.49 -8.91 25.50
C THR A 318 27.33 -9.63 26.83
N LEU A 319 27.97 -9.08 27.87
CA LEU A 319 27.82 -9.51 29.26
C LEU A 319 27.08 -8.45 30.09
N HIS A 320 26.80 -7.29 29.48
CA HIS A 320 26.18 -6.15 30.13
C HIS A 320 24.90 -5.77 29.38
N LEU A 321 23.76 -6.13 29.98
CA LEU A 321 22.42 -5.74 29.57
C LEU A 321 21.75 -4.99 30.72
N SER A 322 20.77 -4.14 30.43
CA SER A 322 19.98 -3.53 31.50
C SER A 322 19.15 -4.60 32.22
N GLY A 323 18.86 -4.38 33.51
CA GLY A 323 18.01 -5.29 34.30
C GLY A 323 16.67 -5.58 33.63
N THR A 324 16.05 -4.56 33.04
CA THR A 324 14.79 -4.69 32.27
C THR A 324 14.87 -5.62 31.07
N ILE A 325 16.00 -5.67 30.36
CA ILE A 325 16.19 -6.60 29.23
C ILE A 325 16.36 -8.02 29.76
N ILE A 326 17.10 -8.19 30.85
CA ILE A 326 17.29 -9.51 31.48
C ILE A 326 15.95 -10.05 31.99
N GLU A 327 15.17 -9.23 32.68
CA GLU A 327 13.83 -9.57 33.16
C GLU A 327 12.90 -9.98 32.01
N ALA A 328 12.90 -9.22 30.92
CA ALA A 328 12.13 -9.52 29.71
C ALA A 328 12.51 -10.87 29.08
N MET A 329 13.80 -11.19 29.05
CA MET A 329 14.32 -12.45 28.52
C MET A 329 13.98 -13.63 29.42
N VAL A 330 14.19 -13.49 30.73
CA VAL A 330 13.88 -14.53 31.72
C VAL A 330 12.37 -14.83 31.73
N SER A 331 11.52 -13.81 31.64
CA SER A 331 10.06 -13.97 31.62
C SER A 331 9.53 -14.70 30.38
N ALA A 332 10.34 -14.79 29.32
CA ALA A 332 10.03 -15.50 28.08
C ALA A 332 10.90 -16.75 27.88
N ASP A 333 11.48 -17.28 28.98
CA ASP A 333 12.30 -18.49 29.03
C ASP A 333 13.57 -18.47 28.14
N PHE A 334 14.06 -17.28 27.78
CA PHE A 334 15.33 -17.11 27.08
C PHE A 334 16.52 -17.12 28.05
N ILE A 335 16.87 -18.31 28.56
CA ILE A 335 17.94 -18.50 29.55
C ILE A 335 19.14 -19.21 28.89
N ALA A 336 20.30 -18.54 28.83
CA ALA A 336 21.54 -19.17 28.37
C ALA A 336 22.81 -18.49 28.87
N SER A 337 23.93 -19.23 28.81
CA SER A 337 25.25 -18.78 29.26
C SER A 337 25.87 -17.71 28.36
N ASN A 338 25.53 -17.69 27.06
CA ASN A 338 26.14 -16.78 26.09
C ASN A 338 25.10 -15.94 25.36
N LEU A 339 25.21 -14.62 25.55
CA LEU A 339 24.34 -13.61 24.95
C LEU A 339 25.10 -12.79 23.91
N SER A 340 24.46 -12.56 22.77
CA SER A 340 24.98 -11.64 21.76
C SER A 340 23.89 -10.72 21.23
N ILE A 341 24.22 -9.46 21.00
CA ILE A 341 23.31 -8.43 20.50
C ILE A 341 23.58 -8.10 19.02
N PHE A 342 22.51 -7.86 18.27
CA PHE A 342 22.54 -7.33 16.92
C PHE A 342 21.33 -6.42 16.68
N TYR A 343 21.35 -5.67 15.57
CA TYR A 343 20.45 -4.53 15.39
C TYR A 343 19.60 -4.56 14.11
N ARG A 344 19.86 -5.52 13.23
CA ARG A 344 19.13 -5.63 11.96
C ARG A 344 18.95 -7.08 11.59
N LEU A 345 17.73 -7.39 11.17
CA LEU A 345 17.29 -8.72 10.79
C LEU A 345 16.60 -8.61 9.44
N TRP A 346 17.03 -9.42 8.49
CA TRP A 346 16.31 -9.64 7.24
C TRP A 346 15.41 -10.85 7.44
N LYS A 347 14.10 -10.68 7.37
CA LYS A 347 13.12 -11.77 7.46
C LYS A 347 12.19 -11.67 6.26
N ASN A 348 12.02 -12.78 5.54
CA ASN A 348 11.32 -12.83 4.26
C ASN A 348 11.94 -11.85 3.25
N LYS A 349 11.24 -10.76 2.94
CA LYS A 349 11.70 -9.71 2.00
C LYS A 349 11.93 -8.36 2.68
N SER A 350 11.77 -8.28 4.00
CA SER A 350 11.82 -7.02 4.73
C SER A 350 13.03 -6.94 5.66
N LEU A 351 13.62 -5.74 5.72
CA LEU A 351 14.71 -5.42 6.64
C LEU A 351 14.16 -4.75 7.90
N TYR A 352 14.17 -5.48 9.00
CA TYR A 352 13.84 -5.00 10.33
C TYR A 352 15.05 -4.30 10.92
N ILE A 353 14.83 -3.13 11.53
CA ILE A 353 15.90 -2.30 12.08
C ILE A 353 15.49 -1.88 13.48
N SER A 354 16.29 -2.24 14.47
CA SER A 354 16.03 -1.90 15.86
C SER A 354 16.30 -0.41 16.14
N THR A 355 15.59 0.19 17.09
CA THR A 355 15.81 1.60 17.50
C THR A 355 17.21 1.88 18.07
N MET A 356 17.91 0.87 18.62
CA MET A 356 19.31 1.02 19.05
C MET A 356 20.31 1.17 17.88
N TYR A 357 19.87 1.03 16.63
CA TYR A 357 20.69 1.23 15.44
C TYR A 357 20.84 2.72 15.07
N LYS A 358 21.98 3.32 15.39
CA LYS A 358 22.17 4.79 15.27
C LYS A 358 22.31 5.37 13.85
N ARG A 359 22.43 4.56 12.79
CA ARG A 359 22.77 5.05 11.44
C ARG A 359 21.57 5.37 10.54
N CYS A 360 20.40 4.80 10.80
CA CYS A 360 19.23 4.97 9.95
C CYS A 360 18.25 5.97 10.60
N LYS A 361 18.16 7.20 10.08
CA LYS A 361 17.32 8.26 10.67
C LYS A 361 16.11 8.68 9.82
N LYS A 362 16.08 8.34 8.54
CA LYS A 362 15.02 8.77 7.60
C LYS A 362 13.91 7.73 7.39
N THR A 363 14.12 6.51 7.87
CA THR A 363 13.17 5.40 7.78
C THR A 363 13.09 4.70 9.12
N ASP A 364 11.95 4.12 9.45
CA ASP A 364 11.72 3.37 10.67
C ASP A 364 11.10 2.00 10.37
N SER A 365 11.91 0.96 10.55
CA SER A 365 11.50 -0.45 10.43
C SER A 365 11.53 -1.16 11.79
N SER A 366 11.34 -0.41 12.88
CA SER A 366 11.38 -0.94 14.25
C SER A 366 10.00 -1.29 14.80
N CYS A 367 8.95 -0.63 14.31
CA CYS A 367 7.58 -0.92 14.71
C CYS A 367 7.09 -2.19 14.04
N VAL A 368 6.54 -3.11 14.83
CA VAL A 368 6.12 -4.42 14.34
C VAL A 368 4.82 -4.88 14.97
N ARG A 369 4.13 -5.74 14.22
CA ARG A 369 3.07 -6.61 14.72
C ARG A 369 3.68 -7.96 15.09
N TYR A 370 3.31 -8.49 16.25
CA TYR A 370 3.74 -9.81 16.71
C TYR A 370 2.60 -10.57 17.36
N ASN A 371 2.73 -11.89 17.43
CA ASN A 371 1.81 -12.75 18.14
C ASN A 371 2.33 -12.99 19.57
N SER A 372 1.46 -12.81 20.55
CA SER A 372 1.72 -13.17 21.95
C SER A 372 0.55 -13.99 22.47
N ASN A 373 0.78 -15.27 22.75
CA ASN A 373 -0.23 -16.20 23.27
C ASN A 373 -1.53 -16.24 22.44
N GLY A 374 -1.40 -16.21 21.11
CA GLY A 374 -2.54 -16.21 20.18
C GLY A 374 -3.22 -14.85 19.99
N ARG A 375 -2.71 -13.78 20.61
CA ARG A 375 -3.21 -12.41 20.45
C ARG A 375 -2.27 -11.57 19.61
N ILE A 376 -2.88 -10.72 18.80
CA ILE A 376 -2.16 -9.74 17.99
C ILE A 376 -1.78 -8.56 18.88
N GLU A 377 -0.48 -8.28 18.96
CA GLU A 377 0.06 -7.14 19.69
C GLU A 377 1.02 -6.34 18.81
N PHE A 378 1.30 -5.11 19.25
CA PHE A 378 2.20 -4.19 18.56
C PHE A 378 3.31 -3.72 19.49
N GLY A 379 4.46 -3.37 18.92
CA GLY A 379 5.59 -2.92 19.69
C GLY A 379 6.75 -2.39 18.86
N ILE A 380 7.73 -1.81 19.56
CA ILE A 380 8.92 -1.20 18.97
C ILE A 380 10.15 -2.03 19.31
N ILE A 381 10.86 -2.52 18.29
CA ILE A 381 12.08 -3.31 18.47
C ILE A 381 13.20 -2.41 19.03
N LYS A 382 13.68 -2.72 20.24
CA LYS A 382 14.84 -2.07 20.87
C LYS A 382 16.15 -2.67 20.37
N CYS A 383 16.25 -4.00 20.35
CA CYS A 383 17.39 -4.75 19.81
C CYS A 383 16.99 -6.20 19.52
N PHE A 384 17.91 -6.96 18.91
CA PHE A 384 17.78 -8.41 18.78
C PHE A 384 18.88 -9.12 19.56
N MET A 385 18.55 -10.28 20.08
CA MET A 385 19.42 -11.10 20.91
C MET A 385 19.57 -12.49 20.32
N ARG A 386 20.79 -13.00 20.33
CA ARG A 386 21.12 -14.41 20.16
C ARG A 386 21.44 -14.98 21.53
N VAL A 387 20.75 -16.05 21.87
CA VAL A 387 20.79 -16.76 23.14
C VAL A 387 21.33 -18.15 22.84
N SER A 388 22.46 -18.52 23.43
CA SER A 388 23.13 -19.77 23.09
C SER A 388 23.91 -20.37 24.26
N ASN A 389 23.94 -21.69 24.32
CA ASN A 389 24.78 -22.43 25.27
C ASN A 389 26.16 -22.80 24.69
N CYS A 390 26.43 -22.48 23.41
CA CYS A 390 27.71 -22.75 22.76
C CYS A 390 28.72 -21.63 23.00
N ASN A 391 30.01 -21.96 23.14
CA ASN A 391 31.11 -20.99 23.29
C ASN A 391 31.58 -20.35 21.97
N CYS A 392 30.75 -20.41 20.92
CA CYS A 392 31.07 -19.92 19.59
C CYS A 392 31.20 -18.39 19.59
N LYS A 393 32.33 -17.84 19.15
CA LYS A 393 32.62 -16.39 19.21
C LYS A 393 31.72 -15.51 18.32
N SER A 394 31.10 -16.08 17.27
CA SER A 394 30.39 -15.29 16.26
C SER A 394 29.16 -16.00 15.72
N TYR A 395 29.34 -17.14 15.06
CA TYR A 395 28.31 -17.94 14.41
C TYR A 395 28.64 -19.42 14.61
N CYS A 396 27.63 -20.28 14.68
CA CYS A 396 27.83 -21.72 14.64
C CYS A 396 27.15 -22.24 13.38
N SER A 397 27.93 -22.82 12.48
CA SER A 397 27.44 -23.40 11.22
C SER A 397 27.12 -24.88 11.35
N SER A 398 27.23 -25.46 12.55
CA SER A 398 26.91 -26.86 12.78
C SER A 398 25.42 -27.01 13.09
N ASP A 399 24.81 -28.06 12.54
CA ASP A 399 23.43 -28.48 12.83
C ASP A 399 23.19 -28.86 14.32
N GLN A 400 24.22 -28.75 15.16
CA GLN A 400 24.22 -29.06 16.58
C GLN A 400 24.15 -27.80 17.47
N CYS A 401 23.97 -26.61 16.91
CA CYS A 401 23.90 -25.37 17.70
C CYS A 401 22.46 -25.00 18.05
N ASP A 402 22.08 -25.19 19.31
CA ASP A 402 20.81 -24.75 19.88
C ASP A 402 20.81 -23.24 20.19
N SER A 403 21.05 -22.42 19.17
CA SER A 403 20.94 -20.95 19.30
C SER A 403 19.50 -20.52 19.09
N GLN A 404 18.95 -19.85 20.08
CA GLN A 404 17.67 -19.18 19.98
C GLN A 404 17.86 -17.69 19.68
N TYR A 405 16.85 -17.10 19.05
CA TYR A 405 16.89 -15.70 18.65
C TYR A 405 15.58 -15.01 19.05
N CYS A 406 15.71 -13.88 19.73
CA CYS A 406 14.57 -13.07 20.15
C CYS A 406 14.78 -11.60 19.80
N ALA A 407 13.68 -10.88 19.65
CA ALA A 407 13.67 -9.43 19.64
C ALA A 407 13.26 -8.94 21.02
N ILE A 408 13.96 -7.92 21.52
CA ILE A 408 13.51 -7.15 22.68
C ILE A 408 12.59 -6.07 22.15
N ILE A 409 11.33 -6.12 22.57
CA ILE A 409 10.26 -5.25 22.09
C ILE A 409 9.75 -4.41 23.26
N GLU A 410 9.67 -3.11 23.05
CA GLU A 410 8.91 -2.20 23.91
C GLU A 410 7.44 -2.30 23.54
N LYS A 411 6.62 -2.74 24.49
CA LYS A 411 5.21 -3.01 24.25
C LYS A 411 4.44 -1.70 24.03
N CYS A 412 3.53 -1.72 23.06
CA CYS A 412 2.60 -0.63 22.82
C CYS A 412 1.20 -1.01 23.32
N ILE A 413 0.53 -0.08 23.99
CA ILE A 413 -0.91 -0.19 24.24
C ILE A 413 -1.63 0.44 23.05
N THR A 414 -2.44 -0.35 22.35
CA THR A 414 -3.10 0.08 21.11
C THR A 414 -4.62 0.06 21.22
N LEU A 415 -5.25 1.12 20.73
CA LEU A 415 -6.70 1.24 20.60
C LEU A 415 -7.08 1.42 19.11
N PRO A 416 -7.96 0.58 18.54
CA PRO A 416 -8.48 0.79 17.18
C PRO A 416 -9.07 2.20 16.99
N ARG A 417 -8.78 2.84 15.86
CA ARG A 417 -9.30 4.17 15.50
C ARG A 417 -9.81 4.19 14.07
N PHE A 418 -10.68 5.17 13.79
CA PHE A 418 -11.22 5.47 12.47
C PHE A 418 -12.09 4.37 11.84
N ASN A 419 -12.67 3.51 12.67
CA ASN A 419 -13.69 2.55 12.27
C ASN A 419 -14.98 3.30 11.91
N SER A 420 -15.47 3.12 10.68
CA SER A 420 -16.78 3.63 10.27
C SER A 420 -17.87 2.68 10.78
N SER A 421 -18.91 3.24 11.38
CA SER A 421 -20.18 2.55 11.61
C SER A 421 -21.24 3.18 10.72
N LEU A 422 -22.11 2.36 10.15
CA LEU A 422 -23.34 2.82 9.51
C LEU A 422 -24.47 2.60 10.53
N ASN A 423 -25.38 3.56 10.68
CA ASN A 423 -26.54 3.49 11.59
C ASN A 423 -27.63 2.50 11.11
N ASP A 424 -27.24 1.48 10.34
CA ASP A 424 -28.16 0.51 9.73
C ASP A 424 -28.31 -0.68 10.69
N ASP A 425 -29.45 -0.73 11.39
CA ASP A 425 -29.81 -1.74 12.42
C ASP A 425 -29.69 -3.20 11.94
N SER A 426 -29.53 -3.43 10.63
CA SER A 426 -29.43 -4.76 10.01
C SER A 426 -28.02 -5.38 10.06
N LEU A 427 -26.97 -4.62 10.40
CA LEU A 427 -25.60 -5.12 10.55
C LEU A 427 -24.90 -4.45 11.75
N ASN A 428 -25.43 -4.66 12.95
CA ASN A 428 -24.67 -4.49 14.20
C ASN A 428 -23.60 -5.60 14.34
N SER A 429 -22.70 -5.72 13.37
CA SER A 429 -21.42 -6.38 13.59
C SER A 429 -20.39 -5.31 13.90
N ASP A 430 -19.85 -5.35 15.11
CA ASP A 430 -18.71 -4.53 15.52
C ASP A 430 -17.65 -4.57 14.42
N PHE A 431 -17.48 -3.45 13.70
CA PHE A 431 -16.46 -3.31 12.68
C PHE A 431 -15.10 -3.46 13.34
N ASN A 432 -14.54 -4.67 13.29
CA ASN A 432 -13.30 -5.01 13.99
C ASN A 432 -12.06 -5.01 13.07
N TYR A 433 -12.21 -4.53 11.83
CA TYR A 433 -11.11 -4.43 10.86
C TYR A 433 -10.47 -3.05 10.90
N SER A 434 -9.69 -2.78 11.94
CA SER A 434 -8.92 -1.54 11.99
C SER A 434 -7.53 -1.71 11.39
N GLY A 435 -7.19 -0.86 10.41
CA GLY A 435 -5.82 -0.68 9.94
C GLY A 435 -5.03 0.31 10.79
N VAL A 436 -5.68 1.10 11.64
CA VAL A 436 -5.07 2.23 12.36
C VAL A 436 -5.33 2.14 13.86
N TYR A 437 -4.28 2.28 14.65
CA TYR A 437 -4.34 2.15 16.09
C TYR A 437 -3.72 3.38 16.74
N GLU A 438 -4.44 4.05 17.63
CA GLU A 438 -3.83 4.99 18.54
C GLU A 438 -2.92 4.20 19.49
N CYS A 439 -1.71 4.71 19.73
CA CYS A 439 -0.65 3.99 20.39
C CYS A 439 -0.07 4.78 21.55
N THR A 440 -0.04 4.16 22.73
CA THR A 440 0.72 4.65 23.88
C THR A 440 1.94 3.76 24.10
N LEU A 441 3.14 4.37 24.07
CA LEU A 441 4.38 3.68 24.39
C LEU A 441 4.42 3.37 25.89
N THR A 442 4.88 2.18 26.25
CA THR A 442 5.10 1.77 27.64
C THR A 442 6.59 1.64 27.92
N ASP A 443 6.98 1.61 29.19
CA ASP A 443 8.36 1.25 29.58
C ASP A 443 8.55 -0.28 29.73
N ASN A 444 7.53 -1.06 29.37
CA ASN A 444 7.55 -2.51 29.50
C ASN A 444 8.29 -3.15 28.31
N LEU A 445 9.40 -3.82 28.61
CA LEU A 445 10.15 -4.61 27.64
C LEU A 445 9.75 -6.07 27.75
N ILE A 446 9.53 -6.70 26.60
CA ILE A 446 9.30 -8.14 26.48
C ILE A 446 10.31 -8.74 25.49
N ALA A 447 10.65 -10.01 25.68
CA ALA A 447 11.40 -10.77 24.69
C ALA A 447 10.43 -11.62 23.88
N VAL A 448 10.48 -11.49 22.55
CA VAL A 448 9.60 -12.20 21.62
C VAL A 448 10.47 -13.01 20.67
N ASN A 449 10.15 -14.29 20.47
CA ASN A 449 10.83 -15.10 19.46
C ASN A 449 10.70 -14.43 18.10
N ILE A 450 11.79 -14.31 17.35
CA ILE A 450 11.77 -13.60 16.06
C ILE A 450 10.81 -14.23 15.03
N ASN A 451 10.42 -15.49 15.21
CA ASN A 451 9.43 -16.16 14.38
C ASN A 451 8.00 -15.63 14.62
N GLU A 452 7.68 -15.21 15.84
CA GLU A 452 6.36 -14.67 16.23
C GLU A 452 6.13 -13.22 15.73
N ILE A 453 7.17 -12.55 15.24
CA ILE A 453 7.06 -11.23 14.61
C ILE A 453 6.46 -11.41 13.22
N SER A 454 5.27 -10.87 12.97
CA SER A 454 4.57 -11.03 11.69
C SER A 454 5.19 -10.15 10.60
N HIS A 455 5.11 -8.82 10.76
CA HIS A 455 5.56 -7.85 9.78
C HIS A 455 5.81 -6.47 10.40
N ILE A 456 6.44 -5.58 9.62
CA ILE A 456 6.72 -4.19 10.01
C ILE A 456 5.46 -3.34 9.81
N CYS A 457 5.17 -2.47 10.78
CA CYS A 457 4.09 -1.50 10.74
C CYS A 457 4.63 -0.07 10.60
N PHE A 458 3.77 0.88 10.24
CA PHE A 458 4.13 2.30 10.24
C PHE A 458 3.94 2.87 11.65
N PHE A 459 4.96 3.53 12.18
CA PHE A 459 4.85 4.29 13.43
C PHE A 459 4.83 5.79 13.15
N LEU A 460 3.73 6.44 13.50
CA LEU A 460 3.48 7.84 13.18
C LEU A 460 3.51 8.66 14.46
N LYS A 461 4.38 9.67 14.49
CA LYS A 461 4.49 10.63 15.59
C LYS A 461 3.77 11.91 15.20
N ILE A 462 2.48 12.01 15.55
CA ILE A 462 1.65 13.17 15.17
C ILE A 462 1.90 14.37 16.09
N SER A 463 2.11 14.11 17.37
CA SER A 463 2.51 15.12 18.36
C SER A 463 3.40 14.49 19.44
N LYS A 464 3.82 15.26 20.45
CA LYS A 464 4.61 14.73 21.58
C LYS A 464 3.87 13.64 22.38
N LYS A 465 2.53 13.67 22.37
CA LYS A 465 1.69 12.76 23.17
C LYS A 465 0.86 11.81 22.33
N GLN A 466 0.67 12.10 21.04
CA GLN A 466 -0.23 11.35 20.17
C GLN A 466 0.58 10.60 19.12
N HIS A 467 0.49 9.28 19.17
CA HIS A 467 1.16 8.38 18.24
C HIS A 467 0.15 7.41 17.65
N TYR A 468 0.41 6.97 16.42
CA TYR A 468 -0.39 5.96 15.75
C TYR A 468 0.50 4.84 15.23
N ILE A 469 -0.03 3.63 15.26
CA ILE A 469 0.50 2.50 14.51
C ILE A 469 -0.48 2.24 13.36
N VAL A 470 0.03 2.21 12.14
CA VAL A 470 -0.75 1.80 10.98
C VAL A 470 -0.24 0.46 10.51
N ASP A 471 -1.13 -0.53 10.63
CA ASP A 471 -0.90 -1.88 10.15
C ASP A 471 -1.07 -1.89 8.63
N PRO A 472 -0.07 -2.37 7.85
CA PRO A 472 -0.20 -2.42 6.41
C PRO A 472 -1.46 -3.14 5.94
N THR A 473 -2.11 -2.57 4.92
CA THR A 473 -3.35 -3.11 4.34
C THR A 473 -3.19 -4.56 3.88
N ASN A 474 -2.03 -4.90 3.34
CA ASN A 474 -1.69 -6.24 2.92
C ASN A 474 -0.18 -6.44 3.00
N THR A 475 0.25 -7.69 3.08
CA THR A 475 1.69 -8.04 3.11
C THR A 475 2.27 -8.10 1.69
N ILE A 476 1.44 -8.29 0.66
CA ILE A 476 1.88 -8.45 -0.74
C ILE A 476 2.52 -7.18 -1.30
N GLU A 477 1.96 -6.00 -1.00
CA GLU A 477 2.47 -4.72 -1.48
C GLU A 477 3.51 -4.09 -0.54
N VAL A 478 3.83 -4.78 0.56
CA VAL A 478 4.84 -4.41 1.56
C VAL A 478 6.10 -5.30 1.50
N GLU A 479 6.00 -6.47 0.90
CA GLU A 479 7.07 -7.47 0.71
C GLU A 479 7.52 -7.60 -0.76
#